data_AF-A0A0R0D6U6-F1
#
_entry.id   AF-A0A0R0D6U6-F1
#
_cell.length_a   1.000
_cell.length_b   1.000
_cell.length_c   1.000
_cell.angle_alpha   90.00
_cell.angle_beta   90.00
_cell.angle_gamma   90.00
#
_symmetry.space_group_name_H-M   'P 1'
#
loop_
_entity.id
_entity.type
_entity.pdbx_description
1 polymer ?
#
loop_
_entity_poly.entity_id
_entity_poly.type
_entity_poly.pdbx_seq_one_letter_code
_entity_poly.pdbx_strand_id
1 'polypeptide(L)'
;MSHDLDYLIARLESCELELQAARGYIKALEYGLHAVVAANPAPAALAELWSHVLPELADIHGAAANGAPLFDAAFQQALAGLSDHIDGAARRNSGDEPAQPTAPASR
;
A
#
# COMPACT_ATOMS: atom_id res chain seq x y z
N MET A 1 -10.41 -33.56 -24.76
CA MET A 1 -11.48 -32.54 -24.61
C MET A 1 -12.04 -32.46 -23.19
N SER A 2 -12.78 -33.43 -22.64
CA SER A 2 -13.26 -33.34 -21.24
C SER A 2 -12.10 -33.21 -20.23
N HIS A 3 -11.07 -34.04 -20.39
CA HIS A 3 -9.90 -34.04 -19.51
C HIS A 3 -9.08 -32.74 -19.58
N ASP A 4 -9.02 -32.09 -20.74
CA ASP A 4 -8.30 -30.82 -20.92
C ASP A 4 -9.05 -29.66 -20.24
N LEU A 5 -10.38 -29.69 -20.27
CA LEU A 5 -11.22 -28.72 -19.58
C LEU A 5 -11.12 -28.88 -18.06
N ASP A 6 -11.19 -30.10 -17.55
CA ASP A 6 -11.07 -30.40 -16.11
C ASP A 6 -9.70 -29.95 -15.58
N TYR A 7 -8.62 -30.15 -16.35
CA TYR A 7 -7.28 -29.68 -16.01
C TYR A 7 -7.18 -28.14 -15.98
N LEU A 8 -7.79 -27.45 -16.94
CA LEU A 8 -7.79 -25.98 -16.97
C LEU A 8 -8.57 -25.38 -15.80
N ILE A 9 -9.70 -25.99 -15.43
CA ILE A 9 -10.49 -25.57 -14.27
C ILE A 9 -9.66 -25.72 -12.98
N ALA A 10 -9.07 -26.89 -12.75
CA ALA A 10 -8.26 -27.12 -11.55
C ALA A 10 -7.07 -26.14 -11.45
N ARG A 11 -6.44 -25.80 -12.58
CA ARG A 11 -5.38 -24.79 -12.62
C ARG A 11 -5.86 -23.38 -12.32
N LEU A 12 -7.03 -23.01 -12.84
CA LEU A 12 -7.62 -21.70 -12.55
C LEU A 12 -7.97 -21.58 -11.07
N GLU A 13 -8.59 -22.61 -10.48
CA GLU A 13 -8.88 -22.66 -9.05
C GLU A 13 -7.61 -22.53 -8.20
N SER A 14 -6.53 -23.24 -8.56
CA SER A 14 -5.24 -23.10 -7.87
C SER A 14 -4.69 -21.68 -7.96
N CYS A 15 -4.77 -21.06 -9.16
CA CYS A 15 -4.32 -19.68 -9.37
C CYS A 15 -5.15 -18.69 -8.55
N GLU A 16 -6.47 -18.89 -8.45
CA GLU A 16 -7.36 -18.05 -7.64
C GLU A 16 -7.05 -18.17 -6.16
N LEU A 17 -6.81 -19.39 -5.66
CA LEU A 17 -6.42 -19.64 -4.27
C LEU A 17 -5.07 -18.98 -3.94
N GLU A 18 -4.07 -19.13 -4.80
CA GLU A 18 -2.76 -18.48 -4.63
C GLU A 18 -2.88 -16.95 -4.62
N LEU A 19 -3.71 -16.38 -5.51
CA LEU A 19 -3.96 -14.95 -5.55
C LEU A 19 -4.64 -14.44 -4.27
N GLN A 20 -5.62 -15.18 -3.74
CA GLN A 20 -6.26 -14.85 -2.46
C GLN A 20 -5.27 -14.92 -1.29
N ALA A 21 -4.41 -15.93 -1.26
CA ALA A 21 -3.36 -16.06 -0.25
C ALA A 21 -2.38 -14.88 -0.31
N ALA A 22 -1.89 -14.54 -1.51
CA ALA A 22 -1.01 -13.39 -1.72
C ALA A 22 -1.65 -12.08 -1.27
N ARG A 23 -2.94 -11.87 -1.60
CA ARG A 23 -3.71 -10.70 -1.13
C ARG A 23 -3.80 -10.65 0.40
N GLY A 24 -4.00 -11.79 1.05
CA GLY A 24 -4.00 -11.91 2.51
C GLY A 24 -2.66 -11.51 3.12
N TYR A 25 -1.55 -12.02 2.58
CA TYR A 25 -0.20 -11.67 3.03
C TYR A 25 0.11 -10.18 2.83
N ILE A 26 -0.22 -9.60 1.67
CA ILE A 26 -0.03 -8.18 1.41
C ILE A 26 -0.78 -7.33 2.43
N LYS A 27 -2.04 -7.68 2.74
CA LYS A 27 -2.80 -6.96 3.77
C LYS A 27 -2.19 -7.08 5.16
N ALA A 28 -1.70 -8.25 5.54
CA ALA A 28 -1.01 -8.40 6.83
C ALA A 28 0.24 -7.53 6.91
N LEU A 29 1.04 -7.47 5.83
CA LEU A 29 2.22 -6.61 5.74
C LEU A 29 1.86 -5.11 5.79
N GLU A 30 0.80 -4.70 5.12
CA GLU A 30 0.30 -3.31 5.15
C GLU A 30 -0.04 -2.87 6.58
N TYR A 31 -0.81 -3.68 7.31
CA TYR A 31 -1.14 -3.38 8.71
C TYR A 31 0.09 -3.42 9.64
N GLY A 32 1.02 -4.34 9.41
CA GLY A 32 2.28 -4.38 10.14
C GLY A 32 3.11 -3.11 9.92
N LEU A 33 3.18 -2.64 8.66
CA LEU A 33 3.87 -1.41 8.31
C LEU A 33 3.19 -0.19 8.92
N HIS A 34 1.85 -0.11 8.91
CA HIS A 34 1.13 0.96 9.61
C HIS A 34 1.48 1.02 11.10
N ALA A 35 1.58 -0.14 11.77
CA ALA A 35 1.98 -0.20 13.17
C ALA A 35 3.42 0.30 13.38
N VAL A 36 4.35 -0.08 12.50
CA VAL A 36 5.75 0.38 12.53
C VAL A 36 5.85 1.89 12.31
N VAL A 37 5.15 2.43 11.31
CA VAL A 37 5.11 3.88 11.02
C VAL A 37 4.54 4.65 12.21
N ALA A 38 3.46 4.15 12.81
CA ALA A 38 2.83 4.77 13.98
C ALA A 38 3.72 4.76 15.23
N ALA A 39 4.52 3.71 15.41
CA ALA A 39 5.44 3.56 16.55
C ALA A 39 6.84 4.16 16.31
N ASN A 40 7.10 4.71 15.11
CA ASN A 40 8.42 5.21 14.76
C ASN A 40 8.80 6.46 15.60
N PRO A 41 9.95 6.47 16.30
CA PRO A 41 10.35 7.60 17.15
C PRO A 41 10.74 8.86 16.36
N ALA A 42 11.00 8.76 15.06
CA ALA A 42 11.42 9.89 14.21
C ALA A 42 10.62 9.93 12.89
N PRO A 43 9.30 10.22 12.93
CA PRO A 43 8.44 10.12 11.76
C PRO A 43 8.77 11.15 10.67
N ALA A 44 9.30 12.32 11.03
CA ALA A 44 9.76 13.31 10.05
C ALA A 44 10.97 12.82 9.24
N ALA A 45 11.95 12.19 9.90
CA ALA A 45 13.12 11.61 9.22
C ALA A 45 12.71 10.42 8.33
N LEU A 46 11.69 9.66 8.74
CA LEU A 46 11.13 8.60 7.89
C LEU A 46 10.45 9.16 6.64
N ALA A 47 9.68 10.24 6.77
CA ALA A 47 9.07 10.93 5.63
C ALA A 47 10.12 11.47 4.66
N GLU A 48 11.18 12.09 5.19
CA GLU A 48 12.30 12.56 4.39
C GLU A 48 12.95 11.40 3.64
N LEU A 49 13.33 10.31 4.32
CA LEU A 49 13.89 9.12 3.69
C LEU A 49 12.96 8.56 2.60
N TRP A 50 11.67 8.44 2.91
CA TRP A 50 10.67 7.90 1.99
C TRP A 50 10.59 8.71 0.69
N SER A 51 10.65 10.05 0.77
CA SER A 51 10.63 10.91 -0.42
C SER A 51 11.85 10.74 -1.33
N HIS A 52 13.00 10.33 -0.79
CA HIS A 52 14.20 10.02 -1.58
C HIS A 52 14.13 8.64 -2.23
N VAL A 53 13.46 7.70 -1.58
CA VAL A 53 13.37 6.30 -2.03
C VAL A 53 12.23 6.08 -3.05
N LEU A 54 11.17 6.89 -3.00
CA LEU A 54 10.02 6.78 -3.89
C LEU A 54 10.37 6.80 -5.40
N PRO A 55 11.25 7.70 -5.90
CA PRO A 55 11.64 7.74 -7.30
C PRO A 55 12.38 6.46 -7.72
N GLU A 56 13.27 5.95 -6.86
CA GLU A 56 14.01 4.71 -7.14
C GLU A 56 13.07 3.51 -7.26
N LEU A 57 12.03 3.42 -6.42
CA LEU A 57 11.01 2.37 -6.54
C LEU A 57 10.23 2.47 -7.85
N ALA A 58 9.86 3.69 -8.25
CA ALA A 58 9.14 3.91 -9.51
C ALA A 58 9.99 3.50 -10.72
N ASP A 59 11.29 3.80 -10.70
CA ASP A 59 12.22 3.45 -11.78
C ASP A 59 12.49 1.94 -11.86
N ILE A 60 12.71 1.27 -10.70
CA ILE A 60 12.97 -0.17 -10.66
C ILE A 60 11.75 -0.98 -11.11
N HIS A 61 10.55 -0.62 -10.64
CA HIS A 61 9.36 -1.43 -10.85
C HIS A 61 8.50 -0.99 -12.04
N GLY A 62 8.57 0.28 -12.46
CA GLY A 62 7.86 0.79 -13.64
C GLY A 62 8.37 0.22 -14.97
N ALA A 63 9.60 -0.29 -15.01
CA ALA A 63 10.17 -0.97 -16.18
C ALA A 63 10.14 -2.51 -16.09
N ALA A 64 9.93 -3.07 -14.90
CA ALA A 64 10.10 -4.50 -14.62
C ALA A 64 8.80 -5.32 -14.77
N ALA A 65 7.63 -4.70 -14.63
CA ALA A 65 6.39 -5.36 -15.02
C ALA A 65 6.29 -5.29 -16.54
N ASN A 66 6.04 -6.42 -17.20
CA ASN A 66 5.97 -6.54 -18.66
C ASN A 66 4.75 -5.80 -19.26
N GLY A 67 4.59 -4.50 -18.99
CA GLY A 67 3.52 -3.64 -19.48
C GLY A 67 2.14 -4.03 -18.98
N ALA A 68 2.01 -4.53 -17.75
CA ALA A 68 0.70 -4.83 -17.17
C ALA A 68 0.12 -3.57 -16.50
N PRO A 69 -0.80 -2.82 -17.13
CA PRO A 69 -1.23 -1.52 -16.62
C PRO A 69 -1.94 -1.65 -15.26
N LEU A 70 -2.51 -2.82 -14.98
CA LEU A 70 -3.10 -3.14 -13.69
C LEU A 70 -2.06 -3.23 -12.57
N PHE A 71 -0.88 -3.79 -12.84
CA PHE A 71 0.21 -3.82 -11.86
C PHE A 71 0.68 -2.40 -11.57
N ASP A 72 0.96 -1.60 -12.60
CA ASP A 72 1.45 -0.23 -12.43
C ASP A 72 0.45 0.62 -11.64
N ALA A 73 -0.84 0.54 -11.99
CA ALA A 73 -1.89 1.25 -11.27
C ALA A 73 -1.98 0.81 -9.80
N ALA A 74 -1.96 -0.49 -9.53
CA ALA A 74 -2.01 -1.01 -8.16
C ALA A 74 -0.76 -0.64 -7.35
N PHE A 75 0.42 -0.67 -7.98
CA PHE A 75 1.68 -0.31 -7.36
C PHE A 75 1.73 1.19 -7.02
N GLN A 76 1.37 2.06 -7.97
CA GLN A 76 1.27 3.50 -7.74
C GLN A 76 0.23 3.83 -6.66
N GLN A 77 -0.93 3.16 -6.65
CA GLN A 77 -1.93 3.34 -5.61
C GLN A 77 -1.39 2.95 -4.23
N ALA A 78 -0.65 1.83 -4.14
CA ALA A 78 -0.05 1.39 -2.88
C ALA A 78 1.02 2.38 -2.38
N LEU A 79 1.88 2.87 -3.28
CA LEU A 79 2.89 3.89 -2.96
C LEU A 79 2.25 5.19 -2.46
N ALA A 80 1.19 5.66 -3.13
CA ALA A 80 0.46 6.86 -2.72
C ALA A 80 -0.14 6.70 -1.31
N GLY A 81 -0.82 5.58 -1.04
CA GLY A 81 -1.41 5.33 0.28
C GLY A 81 -0.36 5.20 1.40
N LEU A 82 0.82 4.67 1.11
CA LEU A 82 1.92 4.62 2.08
C LEU A 82 2.51 6.01 2.35
N SER A 83 2.71 6.83 1.31
CA SER A 83 3.13 8.22 1.45
C SER A 83 2.18 9.01 2.34
N ASP A 84 0.86 8.89 2.12
CA ASP A 84 -0.15 9.56 2.94
C ASP A 84 -0.05 9.19 4.43
N HIS A 85 0.17 7.90 4.73
CA HIS A 85 0.32 7.45 6.11
C HIS A 85 1.61 7.93 6.78
N ILE A 86 2.73 7.91 6.05
CA ILE A 86 4.02 8.39 6.55
C ILE A 86 3.97 9.90 6.81
N ASP A 87 3.44 10.68 5.87
CA ASP A 87 3.26 12.12 6.02
C ASP A 87 2.30 12.45 7.17
N GLY A 88 1.19 11.70 7.27
CA GLY A 88 0.25 11.84 8.37
C GLY A 88 0.90 11.58 9.73
N ALA A 89 1.79 10.59 9.84
CA ALA A 89 2.54 10.32 11.06
C ALA A 89 3.53 11.45 11.39
N ALA A 90 4.21 12.01 10.38
CA ALA A 90 5.10 13.15 10.56
C ALA A 90 4.35 14.39 11.08
N ARG A 91 3.19 14.71 10.49
CA ARG A 91 2.36 15.88 10.89
C ARG A 91 1.84 15.78 12.32
N ARG A 92 1.36 14.60 12.73
CA ARG A 92 0.91 14.36 14.11
C ARG A 92 2.03 14.60 15.13
N ASN A 93 3.26 14.21 14.78
CA ASN A 93 4.41 14.41 15.66
C ASN A 93 4.89 15.86 15.71
N SER A 94 4.72 16.63 14.63
CA SER A 94 5.05 18.07 14.62
C SER A 94 3.98 18.95 15.28
N GLY A 95 2.84 18.38 15.72
CA GLY A 95 1.74 19.13 16.32
C GLY A 95 0.91 19.94 15.32
N ASP A 96 1.07 19.69 14.03
CA ASP A 96 0.40 20.40 12.93
C ASP A 96 -0.89 19.66 12.55
N GLU A 97 -1.75 19.41 13.54
CA GLU A 97 -3.05 18.79 13.35
C GLU A 97 -4.07 19.88 12.99
N PRO A 98 -4.73 19.82 11.81
CA PRO A 98 -5.71 20.84 11.44
C PRO A 98 -6.83 20.86 12.49
N ALA A 99 -7.05 22.04 13.07
CA ALA A 99 -8.04 22.26 14.12
C ALA A 99 -9.39 21.66 13.71
N GLN A 100 -9.86 20.69 14.50
CA GLN A 100 -11.13 20.03 14.29
C GLN A 100 -12.25 21.10 14.35
N PRO A 101 -13.13 21.21 13.34
CA PRO A 101 -14.18 22.22 13.35
C PRO A 101 -15.09 21.97 14.55
N THR A 102 -15.08 22.92 15.49
CA THR A 102 -15.96 22.91 16.65
C THR A 102 -17.40 22.95 16.16
N ALA A 103 -18.16 21.90 16.46
CA ALA A 103 -19.58 21.85 16.14
C ALA A 103 -20.30 23.06 16.76
N PRO A 104 -21.21 23.73 16.04
CA PRO A 104 -21.94 24.86 16.58
C PRO A 104 -22.82 24.39 17.74
N ALA A 105 -22.74 25.11 18.86
CA ALA A 105 -23.59 24.88 20.03
C ALA A 105 -25.06 25.03 19.62
N SER A 106 -25.81 23.92 19.67
CA SER A 106 -27.26 23.92 19.53
C SER A 106 -27.87 24.82 20.62
N ARG A 107 -28.57 25.87 20.19
CA ARG A 107 -29.42 26.73 21.03
C ARG A 107 -30.86 26.25 20.98
#